data_AF-G1QH54-F1
#
_entry.id   AF-G1QH54-F1
#
_cell.length_a   1.000
_cell.length_b   1.000
_cell.length_c   1.000
_cell.angle_alpha   90.00
_cell.angle_beta   90.00
_cell.angle_gamma   90.00
#
_symmetry.space_group_name_H-M   'P 1'
#
loop_
_entity.id
_entity.type
_entity.pdbx_description
1 polymer ?
#
loop_
_entity_poly.entity_id
_entity_poly.type
_entity_poly.pdbx_seq_one_letter_code
_entity_poly.pdbx_strand_id
1 'polypeptide(L)'
;MFPPSHAPGGHADDFGYCPVSLLVNGAATESAAELARRHSIPTGLHANLSEGRPVGPARRGASSLLGPEGFFLGKMGFREAVAAGDVDLPQVREELEAQLSCFRELLGRAPTHVDGHQHVHVLP
;
A
#
# COMPACT_ATOMS: atom_id res chain seq x y z
N MET A 1 -16.61 -18.93 -54.05
CA MET A 1 -16.65 -19.73 -52.81
C MET A 1 -15.28 -19.61 -52.15
N PHE A 2 -15.14 -18.67 -51.21
CA PHE A 2 -13.96 -18.46 -50.38
C PHE A 2 -14.45 -18.40 -48.93
N PRO A 3 -13.94 -19.20 -47.99
CA PRO A 3 -14.27 -19.01 -46.59
C PRO A 3 -13.48 -17.82 -46.00
N PRO A 4 -14.03 -17.06 -45.04
CA PRO A 4 -13.34 -15.96 -44.40
C PRO A 4 -12.33 -16.48 -43.36
N SER A 5 -11.11 -15.96 -43.37
CA SER A 5 -10.17 -16.13 -42.26
C SER A 5 -10.63 -15.28 -41.08
N HIS A 6 -11.20 -15.93 -40.06
CA HIS A 6 -11.37 -15.32 -38.75
C HIS A 6 -10.00 -15.13 -38.10
N ALA A 7 -9.62 -13.88 -37.83
CA ALA A 7 -8.63 -13.58 -36.82
C ALA A 7 -9.19 -14.00 -35.45
N PRO A 8 -8.43 -14.71 -34.59
CA PRO A 8 -8.89 -14.95 -33.23
C PRO A 8 -8.88 -13.62 -32.48
N GLY A 9 -10.08 -13.22 -32.05
CA GLY A 9 -10.29 -12.04 -31.21
C GLY A 9 -9.50 -12.16 -29.92
N GLY A 10 -9.02 -11.00 -29.45
CA GLY A 10 -8.52 -10.86 -28.09
C GLY A 10 -9.66 -11.15 -27.12
N HIS A 11 -9.66 -12.35 -26.54
CA HIS A 11 -10.28 -12.54 -25.24
C HIS A 11 -9.38 -11.85 -24.23
N ALA A 12 -9.72 -10.61 -23.90
CA ALA A 12 -9.43 -10.10 -22.58
C ALA A 12 -10.21 -11.01 -21.62
N ASP A 13 -9.50 -11.98 -21.05
CA ASP A 13 -10.06 -12.84 -20.03
C ASP A 13 -10.52 -11.96 -18.85
N ASP A 14 -11.84 -11.86 -18.73
CA ASP A 14 -12.58 -11.34 -17.57
C ASP A 14 -12.40 -12.32 -16.40
N PHE A 15 -11.16 -12.44 -15.90
CA PHE A 15 -10.94 -13.00 -14.58
C PHE A 15 -11.33 -11.93 -13.58
N GLY A 16 -12.42 -12.19 -12.83
CA GLY A 16 -12.90 -11.35 -11.74
C GLY A 16 -11.74 -10.76 -10.92
N TYR A 17 -11.43 -9.49 -11.21
CA TYR A 17 -10.26 -8.80 -10.70
C TYR A 17 -10.54 -8.38 -9.26
N CYS A 18 -10.13 -9.21 -8.31
CA CYS A 18 -10.00 -8.76 -6.92
C CYS A 18 -8.59 -8.16 -6.80
N PRO A 19 -8.41 -6.82 -6.82
CA PRO A 19 -7.10 -6.22 -6.68
C PRO A 19 -6.47 -6.69 -5.37
N VAL A 20 -5.26 -7.27 -5.45
CA VAL A 20 -4.48 -7.67 -4.28
C VAL A 20 -3.55 -6.52 -3.91
N SER A 21 -3.64 -6.04 -2.68
CA SER A 21 -2.78 -4.98 -2.15
C SER A 21 -1.85 -5.52 -1.07
N LEU A 22 -0.58 -5.10 -1.10
CA LEU A 22 0.43 -5.50 -0.13
C LEU A 22 0.60 -4.42 0.94
N LEU A 23 0.41 -4.80 2.20
CA LEU A 23 0.73 -3.98 3.36
C LEU A 23 2.21 -4.22 3.71
N VAL A 24 3.06 -3.23 3.42
CA VAL A 24 4.53 -3.39 3.46
C VAL A 24 5.13 -3.37 4.87
N ASN A 25 4.38 -2.89 5.86
CA ASN A 25 4.81 -2.90 7.26
C ASN A 25 4.29 -4.12 8.06
N GLY A 26 3.76 -5.12 7.36
CA GLY A 26 3.15 -6.31 7.94
C GLY A 26 4.17 -7.42 8.23
N ALA A 27 3.85 -8.31 9.17
CA ALA A 27 4.76 -9.40 9.55
C ALA A 27 5.00 -10.43 8.43
N ALA A 28 4.03 -10.60 7.52
CA ALA A 28 4.11 -11.57 6.42
C ALA A 28 4.54 -10.96 5.07
N THR A 29 4.98 -9.69 5.07
CA THR A 29 5.25 -8.94 3.84
C THR A 29 6.25 -9.63 2.92
N GLU A 30 7.34 -10.18 3.45
CA GLU A 30 8.37 -10.84 2.62
C GLU A 30 7.84 -12.09 1.93
N SER A 31 7.14 -12.97 2.66
CA SER A 31 6.56 -14.19 2.09
C SER A 31 5.45 -13.89 1.09
N ALA A 32 4.62 -12.88 1.37
CA ALA A 32 3.58 -12.42 0.44
C ALA A 32 4.20 -11.82 -0.84
N ALA A 33 5.27 -11.04 -0.70
CA ALA A 33 6.01 -10.49 -1.83
C ALA A 33 6.66 -11.59 -2.68
N GLU A 34 7.25 -12.61 -2.05
CA GLU A 34 7.83 -13.76 -2.75
C GLU A 34 6.78 -14.51 -3.59
N LEU A 35 5.63 -14.82 -3.00
CA LEU A 35 4.52 -15.46 -3.71
C LEU A 35 4.02 -14.60 -4.88
N ALA A 36 3.85 -13.29 -4.66
CA ALA A 36 3.41 -12.36 -5.69
C ALA A 36 4.39 -12.32 -6.88
N ARG A 37 5.71 -12.29 -6.60
CA ARG A 37 6.74 -12.39 -7.65
C ARG A 37 6.69 -13.73 -8.37
N ARG A 38 6.67 -14.84 -7.62
CA ARG A 38 6.70 -16.20 -8.15
C ARG A 38 5.53 -16.48 -9.10
N HIS A 39 4.36 -15.94 -8.78
CA HIS A 39 3.13 -16.15 -9.55
C HIS A 39 2.76 -14.96 -10.46
N SER A 40 3.63 -13.94 -10.56
CA SER A 40 3.38 -12.72 -11.37
C SER A 40 2.04 -12.03 -11.08
N ILE A 41 1.54 -12.13 -9.85
CA ILE A 41 0.22 -11.59 -9.45
C ILE A 41 0.28 -10.06 -9.52
N PRO A 42 -0.58 -9.35 -10.27
CA PRO A 42 -0.65 -7.89 -10.21
C PRO A 42 -0.92 -7.42 -8.77
N THR A 43 -0.08 -6.55 -8.22
CA THR A 43 -0.15 -6.16 -6.80
C THR A 43 -0.13 -4.64 -6.66
N GLY A 44 -1.04 -4.10 -5.85
CA GLY A 44 -1.06 -2.71 -5.41
C GLY A 44 -0.35 -2.49 -4.09
N LEU A 45 -0.08 -1.24 -3.75
CA LEU A 45 0.38 -0.85 -2.41
C LEU A 45 -0.84 -0.56 -1.53
N HIS A 46 -0.94 -1.26 -0.40
CA HIS A 46 -1.91 -0.96 0.65
C HIS A 46 -1.28 0.02 1.64
N ALA A 47 -1.46 1.33 1.43
CA ALA A 47 -0.86 2.34 2.30
C ALA A 47 -1.47 2.28 3.71
N ASN A 48 -0.63 2.37 4.74
CA ASN A 48 -1.04 2.21 6.13
C ASN A 48 -0.42 3.28 7.04
N LEU A 49 -1.24 4.07 7.72
CA LEU A 49 -0.80 5.05 8.73
C LEU A 49 -1.41 4.79 10.11
N SER A 50 -2.07 3.65 10.30
CA SER A 50 -2.87 3.39 11.50
C SER A 50 -2.45 2.15 12.28
N GLU A 51 -1.80 1.17 11.65
CA GLU A 51 -1.53 -0.12 12.30
C GLU A 51 -0.06 -0.53 12.24
N GLY A 52 0.47 -1.08 13.33
CA GLY A 52 1.84 -1.56 13.39
C GLY A 52 2.87 -0.44 13.52
N ARG A 53 4.12 -0.73 13.16
CA ARG A 53 5.23 0.23 13.18
C ARG A 53 5.38 0.88 11.80
N PRO A 54 5.86 2.13 11.71
CA PRO A 54 6.15 2.79 10.44
C PRO A 54 7.25 2.06 9.67
N VAL A 55 7.43 2.36 8.38
CA VAL A 55 8.57 1.91 7.56
C VAL A 55 9.65 2.99 7.51
N GLY A 56 9.23 4.25 7.48
CA GLY A 56 10.06 5.42 7.23
C GLY A 56 10.81 5.97 8.45
N PRO A 57 11.31 7.21 8.34
CA PRO A 57 12.18 7.85 9.33
C PRO A 57 11.60 7.90 10.74
N ALA A 58 10.26 7.94 10.86
CA ALA A 58 9.52 7.91 12.13
C ALA A 58 9.88 6.72 13.02
N ARG A 59 10.46 5.62 12.49
CA ARG A 59 10.99 4.51 13.30
C ARG A 59 12.08 4.92 14.30
N ARG A 60 12.80 6.02 14.05
CA ARG A 60 14.04 6.38 14.76
C ARG A 60 13.88 7.57 15.71
N GLY A 61 12.69 8.14 15.85
CA GLY A 61 12.48 9.34 16.63
C GLY A 61 11.01 9.60 16.98
N ALA A 62 10.77 10.74 17.62
CA ALA A 62 9.42 11.22 17.88
C ALA A 62 8.72 11.56 16.56
N SER A 63 7.44 11.21 16.44
CA SER A 63 6.62 11.49 15.28
C SER A 63 5.18 11.74 15.72
N SER A 64 4.49 12.66 15.03
CA SER A 64 3.07 12.93 15.26
C SER A 64 2.17 11.76 14.84
N LEU A 65 2.72 10.77 14.14
CA LEU A 65 1.98 9.60 13.67
C LEU A 65 2.00 8.45 14.69
N LEU A 66 2.82 8.54 15.73
CA LEU A 66 3.12 7.43 16.63
C LEU A 66 2.69 7.71 18.06
N GLY A 67 2.20 6.66 18.72
CA GLY A 67 2.06 6.62 20.16
C GLY A 67 3.42 6.42 20.88
N PRO A 68 3.43 6.46 22.23
CA PRO A 68 4.65 6.39 23.04
C PRO A 68 5.47 5.12 22.83
N GLU A 69 4.83 4.02 22.43
CA GLU A 69 5.47 2.72 22.17
C GLU A 69 6.09 2.60 20.76
N GLY A 70 6.03 3.67 19.95
CA GLY A 70 6.55 3.73 18.58
C GLY A 70 5.73 2.92 17.56
N PHE A 71 4.44 2.72 17.85
CA PHE A 71 3.44 2.19 16.92
C PHE A 71 2.55 3.34 16.43
N PHE A 72 1.94 3.18 15.26
CA PHE A 72 0.93 4.12 14.80
C PHE A 72 -0.19 4.32 15.83
N LEU A 73 -0.80 5.50 15.84
CA LEU A 73 -1.85 5.91 16.78
C LEU A 73 -3.15 5.08 16.72
N GLY A 74 -3.24 4.08 15.84
CA GLY A 74 -4.49 3.39 15.58
C GLY A 74 -5.45 4.23 14.74
N LYS A 75 -6.53 3.60 14.28
CA LYS A 75 -7.56 4.25 13.46
C LYS A 75 -8.20 5.46 14.16
N MET A 76 -8.50 5.34 15.45
CA MET A 76 -9.19 6.41 16.20
C MET A 76 -8.22 7.50 16.63
N GLY A 77 -7.05 7.16 17.18
CA GLY A 77 -6.04 8.15 17.55
C GLY A 77 -5.54 8.96 16.36
N PHE A 78 -5.35 8.33 15.19
CA PHE A 78 -4.98 9.06 13.97
C PHE A 78 -6.08 10.05 13.53
N ARG A 79 -7.35 9.64 13.58
CA ARG A 79 -8.48 10.53 13.22
C ARG A 79 -8.65 11.70 14.19
N GLU A 80 -8.45 11.45 15.48
CA GLU A 80 -8.47 12.50 16.51
C GLU A 80 -7.32 13.49 16.29
N ALA A 81 -6.10 13.01 16.05
CA ALA A 81 -4.94 13.85 15.78
C ALA A 81 -5.12 14.70 14.50
N VAL A 82 -5.71 14.12 13.44
CA VAL A 82 -6.03 14.89 12.22
C VAL A 82 -7.09 15.95 12.52
N ALA A 83 -8.15 15.61 13.25
CA ALA A 83 -9.21 16.56 13.61
C ALA A 83 -8.70 17.69 14.51
N ALA A 84 -7.69 17.42 15.34
CA ALA A 84 -7.03 18.40 16.19
C ALA A 84 -5.98 19.25 15.45
N GLY A 85 -5.55 18.83 14.25
CA GLY A 85 -4.46 19.48 13.52
C GLY A 85 -3.06 19.13 14.04
N ASP A 86 -2.94 18.07 14.83
CA ASP A 86 -1.70 17.62 15.47
C ASP A 86 -0.84 16.73 14.55
N VAL A 87 -1.32 16.42 13.33
CA VAL A 87 -0.60 15.61 12.35
C VAL A 87 0.28 16.46 11.45
N ASP A 88 1.58 16.18 11.48
CA ASP A 88 2.57 16.77 10.58
C ASP A 88 2.51 16.11 9.19
N LEU A 89 1.97 16.83 8.20
CA LEU A 89 1.79 16.35 6.83
C LEU A 89 3.12 15.96 6.13
N PRO A 90 4.24 16.69 6.31
CA PRO A 90 5.57 16.21 5.95
C PRO A 90 5.87 14.77 6.41
N GLN A 91 5.57 14.42 7.66
CA GLN A 91 5.83 13.07 8.18
C GLN A 91 4.94 12.02 7.52
N VAL A 92 3.68 12.38 7.21
CA VAL A 92 2.78 11.52 6.43
C VAL A 92 3.38 11.22 5.05
N ARG A 93 3.88 12.25 4.36
CA ARG A 93 4.52 12.09 3.04
C ARG A 93 5.74 11.19 3.13
N GLU A 94 6.65 11.45 4.06
CA GLU A 94 7.87 10.66 4.23
C GLU A 94 7.56 9.18 4.49
N GLU A 95 6.56 8.89 5.30
CA GLU A 95 6.13 7.51 5.57
C GLU A 95 5.56 6.84 4.31
N LEU A 96 4.71 7.53 3.54
CA LEU A 96 4.14 7.00 2.30
C LEU A 96 5.22 6.76 1.23
N GLU A 97 6.19 7.66 1.12
CA GLU A 97 7.35 7.49 0.21
C GLU A 97 8.23 6.31 0.64
N ALA A 98 8.43 6.12 1.94
CA ALA A 98 9.15 4.96 2.47
C ALA A 98 8.41 3.64 2.19
N GLN A 99 7.09 3.62 2.35
CA GLN A 99 6.27 2.44 2.02
C GLN A 99 6.33 2.11 0.53
N LEU A 100 6.25 3.12 -0.34
CA LEU A 100 6.37 2.94 -1.78
C LEU A 100 7.77 2.43 -2.18
N SER A 101 8.82 2.95 -1.56
CA SER A 101 10.20 2.50 -1.81
C SER A 101 10.39 1.05 -1.38
N CYS A 102 9.93 0.69 -0.18
CA CYS A 102 9.95 -0.69 0.32
C CYS A 102 9.17 -1.65 -0.59
N PHE A 103 7.98 -1.25 -1.07
CA PHE A 103 7.23 -2.04 -2.05
C PHE A 103 8.04 -2.33 -3.31
N ARG A 104 8.72 -1.32 -3.85
CA ARG A 104 9.51 -1.44 -5.08
C ARG A 104 10.73 -2.34 -4.87
N GLU A 105 11.38 -2.25 -3.71
CA GLU A 105 12.47 -3.14 -3.33
C GLU A 105 11.99 -4.59 -3.22
N LEU A 106 10.82 -4.81 -2.61
CA LEU A 106 10.25 -6.14 -2.42
C LEU A 106 9.78 -6.77 -3.73
N LEU A 107 9.05 -6.05 -4.59
CA LEU A 107 8.47 -6.64 -5.81
C LEU A 107 9.30 -6.42 -7.07
N GLY A 108 10.32 -5.55 -7.04
CA GLY A 108 11.12 -5.20 -8.21
C GLY A 108 10.37 -4.38 -9.27
N ARG A 109 9.18 -3.85 -8.94
CA ARG A 109 8.32 -3.07 -9.85
C ARG A 109 7.46 -2.08 -9.08
N ALA A 110 6.87 -1.12 -9.80
CA ALA A 110 5.89 -0.19 -9.25
C ALA A 110 4.55 -0.91 -8.94
N PRO A 111 3.78 -0.45 -7.93
CA PRO A 111 2.45 -1.00 -7.66
C PRO A 111 1.49 -0.69 -8.82
N THR A 112 0.52 -1.57 -9.07
CA THR A 112 -0.49 -1.35 -10.12
C THR A 112 -1.54 -0.32 -9.73
N HIS A 113 -1.73 -0.10 -8.43
CA HIS A 113 -2.61 0.88 -7.83
C HIS A 113 -2.14 1.16 -6.39
N VAL A 114 -2.57 2.28 -5.82
CA VAL A 114 -2.37 2.60 -4.41
C VAL A 114 -3.74 2.80 -3.81
N ASP A 115 -4.05 2.03 -2.77
CA ASP A 115 -5.19 2.28 -1.90
C ASP A 115 -4.67 2.62 -0.49
N GLY A 116 -5.57 3.01 0.41
CA GLY A 116 -5.20 3.29 1.79
C GLY A 116 -6.13 2.60 2.75
N HIS A 117 -5.57 2.00 3.80
CA HIS A 117 -6.33 1.52 4.94
C HIS A 117 -7.17 2.69 5.50
N GLN A 118 -8.50 2.53 5.55
CA GLN A 118 -9.46 3.49 6.14
C GLN A 118 -9.62 4.86 5.45
N HIS A 119 -9.38 4.97 4.13
CA HIS A 119 -9.52 6.26 3.42
C HIS A 119 -8.59 7.37 3.94
N VAL A 120 -7.42 7.04 4.48
CA VAL A 120 -6.40 8.04 4.85
C VAL A 120 -6.01 8.97 3.69
N HIS A 121 -6.17 8.49 2.45
CA HIS A 121 -6.02 9.28 1.22
C HIS A 121 -7.16 10.30 0.96
N VAL A 122 -8.17 10.37 1.84
CA VAL A 122 -9.36 11.23 1.74
C VAL A 122 -9.49 12.15 2.98
N LEU A 123 -8.39 12.39 3.69
CA LEU A 123 -8.37 13.50 4.64
C LEU A 123 -8.26 14.81 3.83
N PRO A 124 -9.11 15.81 4.11
CA PRO A 124 -9.13 17.07 3.36
C PRO A 124 -7.83 17.87 3.47
#